data_AF-A0A2A3Z3C1-F1
#
_entry.id   AF-A0A2A3Z3C1-F1
#
_cell.length_a   1.000
_cell.length_b   1.000
_cell.length_c   1.000
_cell.angle_alpha   90.00
_cell.angle_beta   90.00
_cell.angle_gamma   90.00
#
_symmetry.space_group_name_H-M   'P 1'
#
loop_
_entity.id
_entity.type
_entity.pdbx_description
1 polymer ?
#
loop_
_entity_poly.entity_id
_entity_poly.type
_entity_poly.pdbx_seq_one_letter_code
_entity_poly.pdbx_strand_id
1 'polypeptide(L)'
;MWFAALGDYRQSWFYALLERIGSGDPQIRTQLGPDPFDGQAPVLLRVRIFTYRYATSQERRRAREEGQPRPWWVRSNPRTMVEPTDLRDR
;
A
#
# COMPACT_ATOMS: atom_id res chain seq x y z
N MET A 1 1.92 4.68 -7.85
CA MET A 1 1.92 4.65 -6.37
C MET A 1 0.68 5.41 -5.93
N TRP A 2 -0.31 4.70 -5.38
CA TRP A 2 -1.53 5.32 -4.89
C TRP A 2 -1.24 5.95 -3.53
N PHE A 3 -1.27 7.27 -3.46
CA PHE A 3 -1.30 7.99 -2.21
C PHE A 3 -2.75 8.24 -1.87
N ALA A 4 -3.34 7.38 -1.06
CA ALA A 4 -4.45 7.86 -0.28
C ALA A 4 -3.83 8.80 0.77
N ALA A 5 -4.26 10.06 0.78
CA ALA A 5 -4.13 10.91 1.97
C ALA A 5 -5.07 10.32 3.03
N LEU A 6 -4.75 9.09 3.45
CA LEU A 6 -5.39 8.40 4.54
C LEU A 6 -5.23 9.36 5.70
N GLY A 7 -6.34 9.78 6.30
CA GLY A 7 -6.30 10.37 7.61
C GLY A 7 -5.72 9.36 8.60
N ASP A 8 -6.28 9.28 9.81
CA ASP A 8 -5.88 8.20 10.69
C ASP A 8 -6.27 6.85 10.04
N TYR A 9 -5.29 5.97 9.80
CA TYR A 9 -5.53 4.60 9.31
C TYR A 9 -6.35 3.75 10.29
N ARG A 10 -6.56 4.26 11.51
CA ARG A 10 -7.46 3.70 12.52
C ARG A 10 -8.94 3.95 12.21
N GLN A 11 -9.27 4.58 11.09
CA GLN A 11 -10.65 4.79 10.66
C GLN A 11 -11.31 3.47 10.21
N SER A 12 -12.57 3.28 10.58
CA SER A 12 -13.36 2.06 10.35
C SER A 12 -13.44 1.65 8.88
N TRP A 13 -13.47 2.61 7.96
CA TRP A 13 -13.56 2.32 6.53
C TRP A 13 -12.35 1.51 6.02
N PHE A 14 -11.16 1.67 6.62
CA PHE A 14 -9.96 0.97 6.17
C PHE A 14 -10.05 -0.53 6.49
N TYR A 15 -10.52 -0.88 7.68
CA TYR A 15 -10.77 -2.27 8.04
C TYR A 15 -11.88 -2.89 7.18
N ALA A 16 -12.96 -2.16 6.92
CA ALA A 16 -14.01 -2.61 6.00
C ALA A 16 -13.47 -2.87 4.58
N LEU A 17 -12.53 -2.04 4.08
CA LEU A 17 -11.85 -2.30 2.81
C LEU A 17 -11.02 -3.60 2.88
N LEU A 18 -10.27 -3.83 3.95
CA LEU A 18 -9.47 -5.05 4.11
C LEU A 18 -10.34 -6.31 4.14
N GLU A 19 -11.47 -6.28 4.83
CA GLU A 19 -12.45 -7.38 4.84
C GLU A 19 -12.99 -7.67 3.45
N ARG A 20 -13.33 -6.64 2.68
CA ARG A 20 -13.82 -6.80 1.29
C ARG A 20 -12.76 -7.34 0.34
N ILE A 21 -11.51 -6.93 0.51
CA ILE A 21 -10.40 -7.52 -0.24
C ILE A 21 -10.23 -8.99 0.19
N GLY A 22 -10.29 -9.28 1.49
CA GLY A 22 -10.14 -10.62 2.06
C GLY A 22 -11.21 -11.60 1.61
N SER A 23 -12.46 -11.13 1.44
CA SER A 23 -13.55 -11.94 0.91
C SER A 23 -13.53 -12.09 -0.62
N GLY A 24 -12.62 -11.41 -1.31
CA GLY A 24 -12.50 -11.46 -2.76
C GLY A 24 -13.60 -10.69 -3.50
N ASP A 25 -14.17 -9.64 -2.89
CA ASP A 25 -15.26 -8.84 -3.46
C ASP A 25 -14.89 -8.37 -4.89
N PRO A 26 -15.67 -8.79 -5.92
CA PRO A 26 -15.33 -8.54 -7.31
C PRO A 26 -15.35 -7.04 -7.65
N GLN A 27 -16.20 -6.25 -6.98
CA GLN A 27 -16.27 -4.82 -7.22
C GLN A 27 -15.00 -4.13 -6.68
N ILE A 28 -14.55 -4.49 -5.47
CA ILE A 28 -13.32 -3.92 -4.91
C ILE A 28 -12.09 -4.33 -5.74
N ARG A 29 -12.03 -5.56 -6.25
CA ARG A 29 -10.91 -6.02 -7.06
C ARG A 29 -10.72 -5.22 -8.35
N THR A 30 -11.80 -4.76 -8.98
CA THR A 30 -11.71 -3.86 -10.15
C THR A 30 -11.07 -2.50 -9.84
N GLN A 31 -11.01 -2.10 -8.57
CA GLN A 31 -10.38 -0.85 -8.13
C GLN A 31 -8.87 -0.99 -7.87
N LEU A 32 -8.32 -2.21 -7.80
CA LEU A 32 -6.91 -2.45 -7.47
C LEU A 32 -5.96 -2.30 -8.68
N GLY A 33 -6.49 -1.99 -9.86
CA GLY A 33 -5.75 -1.99 -11.12
C GLY A 33 -5.71 -3.40 -11.71
N PRO A 34 -4.55 -3.89 -12.19
CA PRO A 34 -4.40 -5.32 -12.50
C PRO A 34 -4.71 -6.14 -11.26
N ASP A 35 -5.69 -7.04 -11.37
CA ASP A 35 -6.10 -7.90 -10.25
C ASP A 35 -4.93 -8.79 -9.83
N PRO A 36 -4.36 -8.59 -8.62
CA PRO A 36 -3.19 -9.36 -8.20
C PRO A 36 -3.55 -10.77 -7.72
N PHE A 37 -4.84 -11.14 -7.72
CA PHE A 37 -5.34 -12.38 -7.16
C PHE A 37 -6.00 -13.31 -8.22
N ASP A 38 -5.90 -12.99 -9.51
CA ASP A 38 -6.34 -13.84 -10.62
C ASP A 38 -7.76 -14.41 -10.47
N GLY A 39 -8.74 -13.59 -10.08
CA GLY A 39 -10.10 -14.11 -9.87
C GLY A 39 -10.44 -14.47 -8.44
N GLN A 40 -9.44 -14.69 -7.57
CA GLN A 40 -9.62 -15.37 -6.30
C GLN A 40 -9.55 -14.43 -5.09
N ALA A 41 -10.10 -14.89 -3.97
CA ALA A 41 -9.89 -14.25 -2.68
C ALA A 41 -8.45 -14.53 -2.20
N PRO A 42 -7.72 -13.53 -1.67
CA PRO A 42 -6.42 -13.76 -1.06
C PRO A 42 -6.54 -14.63 0.19
N VAL A 43 -5.57 -15.52 0.38
CA VAL A 43 -5.51 -16.40 1.56
C VAL A 43 -5.08 -15.62 2.81
N LEU A 44 -4.16 -14.68 2.65
CA LEU A 44 -3.64 -13.84 3.74
C LEU A 44 -3.48 -12.40 3.25
N LEU A 45 -3.79 -11.44 4.12
CA LEU A 45 -3.53 -10.02 3.91
C LEU A 45 -2.51 -9.50 4.91
N ARG A 46 -1.58 -8.68 4.42
CA ARG A 46 -0.57 -7.96 5.23
C ARG A 46 -0.59 -6.49 4.85
N VAL A 47 -0.65 -5.62 5.86
CA VAL A 47 -0.62 -4.17 5.67
C VAL A 47 0.68 -3.60 6.21
N ARG A 48 1.42 -2.90 5.34
CA ARG A 48 2.63 -2.14 5.70
C ARG A 48 2.42 -0.66 5.51
N ILE A 49 2.74 0.12 6.53
CA ILE A 49 2.74 1.58 6.51
C ILE A 49 4.16 2.08 6.31
N PHE A 50 4.31 3.12 5.50
CA PHE A 50 5.54 3.86 5.33
C PHE A 50 5.28 5.34 5.49
N THR A 51 6.27 6.06 6.02
CA THR A 51 6.29 7.52 5.96
C THR A 51 6.87 7.92 4.60
N TYR A 52 6.19 8.81 3.89
CA TYR A 52 6.68 9.39 2.64
C TYR A 52 6.98 10.86 2.82
N ARG A 53 8.07 11.32 2.19
CA ARG A 53 8.43 12.72 2.09
C ARG A 53 8.88 13.02 0.66
N TYR A 54 8.68 14.24 0.18
CA TYR A 54 9.27 14.68 -1.08
C TYR A 54 10.80 14.62 -1.02
N ALA A 55 11.44 14.09 -2.05
CA ALA A 55 12.90 14.10 -2.12
C ALA A 55 13.44 15.55 -2.07
N THR A 56 14.62 15.76 -1.51
CA THR A 56 15.32 17.06 -1.61
C THR A 56 15.92 17.27 -3.00
N SER A 57 16.27 18.51 -3.30
CA SER A 57 17.08 18.84 -4.47
C SER A 57 18.44 18.10 -4.45
N GLN A 58 19.05 17.97 -3.27
CA GLN A 58 20.32 17.26 -3.09
C GLN A 58 20.19 15.76 -3.40
N GLU A 59 19.18 15.07 -2.86
CA GLU A 59 18.92 13.65 -3.14
C GLU A 59 18.67 13.43 -4.64
N ARG A 60 17.91 14.31 -5.30
CA ARG A 60 17.70 14.26 -6.75
C ARG A 60 18.94 14.50 -7.59
N ARG A 61 19.85 15.37 -7.11
CA ARG A 61 21.12 15.65 -7.79
C ARG A 61 22.07 14.46 -7.64
N ARG A 62 22.20 13.93 -6.42
CA ARG A 62 23.01 12.74 -6.14
C ARG A 62 22.59 11.55 -6.98
N ALA A 63 21.29 11.25 -7.07
CA ALA A 63 20.80 10.17 -7.92
C ALA A 63 21.20 10.36 -9.40
N ARG A 64 21.18 11.60 -9.90
CA ARG A 64 21.64 11.92 -11.27
C ARG A 64 23.15 11.68 -11.43
N GLU A 65 23.96 12.13 -10.48
CA GLU A 65 25.42 11.94 -10.49
C GLU A 65 25.80 10.45 -10.46
N GLU A 66 25.04 9.65 -9.71
CA GLU A 66 25.21 8.19 -9.61
C GLU A 66 24.54 7.41 -10.76
N GLY A 67 23.96 8.09 -11.76
CA GLY A 67 23.28 7.45 -12.89
C GLY A 67 21.98 6.72 -12.54
N GLN A 68 21.40 6.99 -11.37
CA GLN A 68 20.17 6.38 -10.88
C GLN A 68 18.91 7.16 -11.30
N PRO A 69 17.74 6.50 -11.33
CA PRO A 69 16.47 7.18 -11.54
C PRO A 69 16.25 8.30 -10.52
N ARG A 70 15.77 9.45 -10.99
CA ARG A 70 15.49 10.60 -10.13
C ARG A 70 14.35 10.27 -9.15
N PRO A 71 14.59 10.30 -7.82
CA PRO A 71 13.52 10.08 -6.86
C PRO A 71 12.65 11.33 -6.71
N TRP A 72 11.33 11.14 -6.70
CA TRP A 72 10.38 12.19 -6.31
C TRP A 72 9.94 12.05 -4.85
N TRP A 73 9.93 10.81 -4.35
CA TRP A 73 9.49 10.47 -3.00
C TRP A 73 10.53 9.59 -2.32
N VAL A 74 10.75 9.85 -1.03
CA VAL A 74 11.57 9.02 -0.14
C VAL A 74 10.64 8.34 0.85
N ARG A 75 10.76 7.02 0.98
CA ARG A 75 10.00 6.21 1.95
C ARG A 75 10.87 5.86 3.15
N SER A 76 10.32 5.92 4.35
CA SER A 76 11.01 5.58 5.60
C SER A 76 10.04 4.95 6.63
N ASN A 77 10.57 4.53 7.78
CA ASN A 77 9.82 4.05 8.94
C ASN A 77 8.79 2.95 8.61
N PRO A 78 9.21 1.82 8.02
CA PRO A 78 8.31 0.72 7.75
C PRO A 78 7.69 0.19 9.05
N ARG A 79 6.37 0.12 9.10
CA ARG A 79 5.64 -0.54 10.19
C ARG A 79 4.66 -1.55 9.63
N THR A 80 4.55 -2.72 10.25
CA THR A 80 3.45 -3.64 9.97
C THR A 80 2.26 -3.23 10.83
N MET A 81 1.10 -3.03 10.19
CA MET A 81 -0.15 -2.73 10.89
C MET A 81 -0.99 -3.98 11.07
N VAL A 82 -1.07 -4.78 10.01
CA VAL A 82 -1.77 -6.05 9.98
C VAL A 82 -0.74 -7.08 9.57
N GLU A 83 -0.43 -8.00 10.49
CA GLU A 83 0.38 -9.19 10.19
C GLU A 83 -0.35 -10.07 9.17
N PRO A 84 0.34 -11.00 8.48
CA PRO A 84 -0.32 -11.95 7.57
C PRO A 84 -1.51 -12.63 8.26
N THR A 85 -2.72 -12.19 7.91
CA THR A 85 -3.96 -12.59 8.60
C THR A 85 -4.95 -13.09 7.56
N ASP A 86 -5.60 -14.21 7.86
CA ASP A 86 -6.76 -14.68 7.11
C ASP A 86 -7.98 -13.86 7.56
N LEU A 87 -8.61 -13.17 6.62
CA LEU A 87 -9.78 -12.32 6.87
C LEU A 87 -11.09 -12.96 6.39
N ARG A 88 -11.06 -14.23 5.97
CA ARG A 88 -12.26 -14.96 5.50
C ARG A 88 -13.16 -15.45 6.64
N ASP A 89 -12.60 -15.60 7.83
CA ASP A 89 -13.26 -16.16 9.01
C ASP A 89 -13.66 -15.10 10.07
N ARG A 90 -13.70 -13.81 9.70
CA ARG A 90 -14.06 -12.71 10.62
C ARG A 90 -15.43 -12.10 10.34
#